data_AF-A0A9X4BUS8-F1
#
_entry.id   AF-A0A9X4BUS8-F1
#
_cell.length_a   1.000
_cell.length_b   1.000
_cell.length_c   1.000
_cell.angle_alpha   90.00
_cell.angle_beta   90.00
_cell.angle_gamma   90.00
#
_symmetry.space_group_name_H-M   'P 1'
#
loop_
_entity.id
_entity.type
_entity.pdbx_description
1 polymer ?
#
loop_
_entity_poly.entity_id
_entity_poly.type
_entity_poly.pdbx_seq_one_letter_code
_entity_poly.pdbx_strand_id
1 'polypeptide(L)'
;MKCIICRVDKDAIEFSDEHVVPDALGGYYHLYSVCRTCNSRMGETVDSSLVNHKLADLYRFVEGMAGKSGAIPNPFGGLATSSESPNVKARAIVDDDGVLKFHLIPRVVVHEEGGAPTKIEIVVDSQDETKIGTILRKKLERLGIDESQPWVKSELARSVLDGGFSMRWQIDTQAFKIGLLKIAYEFAVDSIEAYFETPDAIEISRILREVDYKTVNRFVTVGSGLQPEVFEPFKDYLDLDSKKHYLVLINSGTYLMGCVKLHGLFCVGVKLSSKRHMDKGEVIFGINDIANQSFRKLNLRELVAECMGPVHSRLGYFFATDEEARPAAAEINAPGYRYASDSNRDPLLFQGDGRPDPRTLSDIVARGRAADSREDGWFNTQVEFDPADEVFVRSERTGCLYRIVGVEISREHLRRV
;
A
#
# COMPACT_ATOMS: atom_id res chain seq x y z
N MET A 1 14.07 21.67 19.27
CA MET A 1 13.75 20.37 18.63
C MET A 1 14.05 20.51 17.15
N LYS A 2 14.60 19.48 16.49
CA LYS A 2 15.01 19.56 15.08
C LYS A 2 13.91 19.03 14.16
N CYS A 3 13.50 19.83 13.17
CA CYS A 3 12.50 19.41 12.19
C CYS A 3 13.07 18.36 11.23
N ILE A 4 12.35 17.26 10.99
CA ILE A 4 12.86 16.16 10.16
C ILE A 4 12.99 16.53 8.68
N ILE A 5 12.23 17.53 8.21
CA ILE A 5 12.25 17.97 6.81
C ILE A 5 13.30 19.05 6.57
N CYS A 6 13.26 20.18 7.29
CA CYS A 6 14.23 21.27 7.08
C CYS A 6 15.54 21.09 7.84
N ARG A 7 15.59 20.17 8.81
CA ARG A 7 16.75 19.86 9.66
C ARG A 7 17.26 21.05 10.49
N VAL A 8 16.39 22.02 10.75
CA VAL A 8 16.68 23.21 11.56
C VAL A 8 16.09 23.03 12.96
N ASP A 9 16.85 23.42 13.98
CA ASP A 9 16.38 23.52 15.36
C ASP A 9 15.37 24.67 15.49
N LYS A 10 14.22 24.33 16.05
CA LYS A 10 13.07 25.22 16.25
C LYS A 10 12.48 25.07 17.64
N ASP A 11 11.72 26.07 18.04
CA ASP A 11 10.95 26.03 19.28
C ASP A 11 9.81 25.01 19.16
N ALA A 12 9.47 24.35 20.26
CA ALA A 12 8.43 23.31 20.28
C ALA A 12 7.07 23.81 19.77
N ILE A 13 6.75 25.10 19.97
CA ILE A 13 5.50 25.72 19.50
C ILE A 13 5.39 25.83 17.97
N GLU A 14 6.52 25.76 17.25
CA GLU A 14 6.55 25.79 15.79
C GLU A 14 6.24 24.44 15.15
N PHE A 15 6.13 23.37 15.94
CA PHE A 15 5.78 22.04 15.44
C PHE A 15 4.27 21.90 15.28
N SER A 16 3.90 20.97 14.41
CA SER A 16 2.51 20.72 14.01
C SER A 16 2.21 19.23 14.02
N ASP A 17 0.91 18.94 14.07
CA ASP A 17 0.37 17.61 13.83
C ASP A 17 0.47 17.25 12.34
N GLU A 18 1.49 16.47 11.99
CA GLU A 18 1.74 15.98 10.63
C GLU A 18 1.11 14.61 10.44
N HIS A 19 0.36 14.42 9.36
CA HIS A 19 -0.19 13.11 9.01
C HIS A 19 0.76 12.42 8.04
N VAL A 20 1.30 11.27 8.43
CA VAL A 20 2.28 10.54 7.61
C VAL A 20 1.63 10.08 6.30
N VAL A 21 0.50 9.38 6.40
CA VAL A 21 -0.41 9.19 5.27
C VAL A 21 -1.42 10.34 5.31
N PRO A 22 -1.71 11.02 4.19
CA PRO A 22 -2.68 12.12 4.20
C PRO A 22 -4.06 11.70 4.74
N ASP A 23 -4.63 12.54 5.61
CA ASP A 23 -5.98 12.39 6.17
C ASP A 23 -7.05 12.15 5.09
N ALA A 24 -6.95 12.83 3.94
CA ALA A 24 -7.86 12.68 2.80
C ALA A 24 -7.84 11.27 2.15
N LEU A 25 -6.87 10.42 2.52
CA LEU A 25 -6.78 9.01 2.11
C LEU A 25 -7.08 8.04 3.26
N GLY A 26 -7.43 8.55 4.45
CA GLY A 26 -7.71 7.76 5.64
C GLY A 26 -6.48 7.51 6.51
N GLY A 27 -5.51 8.43 6.53
CA GLY A 27 -4.33 8.32 7.39
C GLY A 27 -4.59 8.73 8.84
N TYR A 28 -4.20 7.86 9.78
CA TYR A 28 -4.38 8.01 11.23
C TYR A 28 -3.05 7.90 12.00
N TYR A 29 -1.92 8.00 11.27
CA TYR A 29 -0.59 8.01 11.87
C TYR A 29 0.02 9.41 11.85
N HIS A 30 0.31 9.93 13.04
CA HIS A 30 0.67 11.32 13.25
C HIS A 30 2.09 11.46 13.82
N LEU A 31 2.80 12.49 13.39
CA LEU A 31 4.11 12.88 13.92
C LEU A 31 4.10 14.34 14.37
N TYR A 32 4.92 14.63 15.38
CA TYR A 32 5.10 15.98 15.92
C TYR A 32 6.50 16.53 15.67
N SER A 33 7.25 15.93 14.74
CA SER A 33 8.64 16.24 14.41
C SER A 33 8.79 17.07 13.13
N VAL A 34 7.68 17.56 12.56
CA VAL A 34 7.64 18.46 11.41
C VAL A 34 7.17 19.85 11.83
N CYS A 35 7.92 20.89 11.45
CA CYS A 35 7.53 22.27 11.71
C CYS A 35 6.39 22.73 10.80
N ARG A 36 5.56 23.67 11.28
CA ARG A 36 4.39 24.22 10.58
C ARG A 36 4.69 24.67 9.16
N THR A 37 5.84 25.32 8.94
CA THR A 37 6.26 25.78 7.60
C THR A 37 6.48 24.61 6.64
N CYS A 38 7.14 23.54 7.11
CA CYS A 38 7.37 22.34 6.31
C CYS A 38 6.07 21.58 6.07
N ASN A 39 5.26 21.36 7.11
CA ASN A 39 3.96 20.68 7.00
C ASN A 39 3.06 21.39 5.97
N SER A 40 2.85 22.71 6.11
CA SER A 40 2.03 23.48 5.17
C SER A 40 2.52 23.36 3.72
N ARG A 41 3.84 23.49 3.49
CA ARG A 41 4.42 23.37 2.15
C ARG A 41 4.29 21.96 1.59
N MET A 42 4.51 20.93 2.41
CA MET A 42 4.34 19.53 1.99
C MET A 42 2.88 19.23 1.66
N GLY A 43 1.93 19.73 2.45
CA GLY A 43 0.51 19.63 2.14
C GLY A 43 0.16 20.18 0.75
N GLU A 44 0.71 21.34 0.40
CA GLU A 44 0.46 22.01 -0.88
C GLU A 44 1.17 21.37 -2.08
N THR A 45 2.30 20.67 -1.88
CA THR A 45 3.18 20.23 -2.98
C THR A 45 3.44 18.73 -3.02
N VAL A 46 3.69 18.10 -1.88
CA VAL A 46 4.04 16.68 -1.75
C VAL A 46 2.77 15.84 -1.61
N ASP A 47 1.93 16.14 -0.62
CA ASP A 47 0.70 15.39 -0.37
C ASP A 47 -0.32 15.63 -1.48
N SER A 48 -0.43 16.87 -1.97
CA SER A 48 -1.33 17.23 -3.08
C SER A 48 -1.03 16.42 -4.35
N SER A 49 0.23 16.09 -4.62
CA SER A 49 0.64 15.25 -5.76
C SER A 49 0.15 13.80 -5.65
N LEU A 50 -0.10 13.32 -4.44
CA LEU A 50 -0.66 12.00 -4.17
C LEU A 50 -2.19 12.06 -4.07
N VAL A 51 -2.74 13.02 -3.31
CA VAL A 51 -4.17 13.15 -2.99
C VAL A 51 -5.01 13.60 -4.19
N ASN A 52 -4.45 14.46 -5.05
CA ASN A 52 -5.12 14.96 -6.26
C ASN A 52 -4.75 14.13 -7.51
N HIS A 53 -4.11 12.98 -7.32
CA HIS A 53 -3.85 12.05 -8.41
C HIS A 53 -5.16 11.47 -8.93
N LYS A 54 -5.28 11.24 -10.24
CA LYS A 54 -6.54 10.79 -10.85
C LYS A 54 -7.10 9.48 -10.27
N LEU A 55 -6.20 8.56 -9.90
CA LEU A 55 -6.56 7.31 -9.22
C LEU A 55 -6.98 7.55 -7.77
N ALA A 56 -6.37 8.51 -7.08
CA ALA A 56 -6.78 8.91 -5.73
C ALA A 56 -8.17 9.57 -5.73
N ASP A 57 -8.46 10.43 -6.72
CA ASP A 57 -9.81 10.98 -6.91
C ASP A 57 -10.84 9.87 -7.11
N LEU A 58 -10.54 8.88 -7.96
CA LEU A 58 -11.44 7.75 -8.21
C LEU A 58 -11.66 6.92 -6.95
N TYR A 59 -10.60 6.61 -6.21
CA TYR A 59 -10.70 5.89 -4.94
C TYR A 59 -11.55 6.64 -3.93
N ARG A 60 -11.27 7.93 -3.71
CA ARG A 60 -12.02 8.76 -2.77
C ARG A 60 -13.49 8.87 -3.17
N PHE A 61 -13.78 8.89 -4.45
CA PHE A 61 -15.15 8.84 -4.96
C PHE A 61 -15.84 7.51 -4.64
N VAL A 62 -15.21 6.38 -4.94
CA VAL A 62 -15.76 5.03 -4.65
C VAL A 62 -15.97 4.81 -3.15
N GLU A 63 -15.05 5.32 -2.33
CA GLU A 63 -15.05 5.15 -0.89
C GLU A 63 -15.86 6.23 -0.14
N GLY A 64 -16.40 7.23 -0.85
CA GLY A 64 -17.13 8.33 -0.24
C GLY A 64 -16.28 9.24 0.67
N MET A 65 -14.98 9.35 0.41
CA MET A 65 -14.03 10.10 1.25
C MET A 65 -13.99 11.59 0.87
N ALA A 66 -14.70 12.39 1.67
CA ALA A 66 -14.63 13.84 1.59
C ALA A 66 -13.26 14.38 2.06
N GLY A 67 -12.79 15.44 1.42
CA GLY A 67 -11.63 16.19 1.92
C GLY A 67 -12.03 17.22 2.98
N LYS A 68 -11.08 18.09 3.36
CA LYS A 68 -11.32 19.20 4.29
C LYS A 68 -12.43 20.18 3.85
N SER A 69 -12.74 20.25 2.55
CA SER A 69 -13.85 21.04 2.03
C SER A 69 -15.23 20.41 2.23
N GLY A 70 -15.30 19.16 2.70
CA GLY A 70 -16.53 18.38 2.80
C GLY A 70 -17.02 17.81 1.46
N ALA A 71 -16.38 18.14 0.34
CA ALA A 71 -16.74 17.64 -0.98
C ALA A 71 -15.98 16.36 -1.34
N ILE A 72 -16.70 15.39 -1.90
CA ILE A 72 -16.12 14.21 -2.55
C ILE A 72 -15.69 14.62 -3.98
N PRO A 73 -14.45 14.34 -4.40
CA PRO A 73 -14.01 14.68 -5.75
C PRO A 73 -14.82 13.92 -6.80
N ASN A 74 -15.22 14.58 -7.88
CA ASN A 74 -15.80 13.92 -9.05
C ASN A 74 -14.67 13.56 -10.04
N PRO A 75 -14.25 12.28 -10.14
CA PRO A 75 -13.17 11.88 -11.03
C PRO A 75 -13.55 12.05 -12.51
N PHE A 76 -14.84 12.23 -12.82
CA PHE A 76 -15.38 12.46 -14.16
C PHE A 76 -15.63 13.95 -14.46
N GLY A 77 -15.31 14.90 -13.55
CA GLY A 77 -15.60 16.33 -13.71
C GLY A 77 -14.90 17.06 -14.88
N GLY A 78 -14.29 16.32 -15.81
CA GLY A 78 -13.60 16.84 -16.99
C GLY A 78 -14.51 17.07 -18.21
N LEU A 79 -13.90 17.58 -19.27
CA LEU A 79 -14.55 17.71 -20.58
C LEU A 79 -14.64 16.34 -21.24
N ALA A 80 -15.85 15.96 -21.64
CA ALA A 80 -16.11 14.83 -22.50
C ALA A 80 -16.37 15.33 -23.93
N THR A 81 -16.01 14.52 -24.93
CA THR A 81 -16.21 14.83 -26.35
C THR A 81 -17.19 13.84 -26.95
N SER A 82 -18.09 14.31 -27.82
CA SER A 82 -18.95 13.39 -28.58
C SER A 82 -18.08 12.49 -29.45
N SER A 83 -18.44 11.21 -29.48
CA SER A 83 -17.74 10.18 -30.27
C SER A 83 -17.98 10.35 -31.77
N GLU A 84 -19.10 10.95 -32.15
CA GLU A 84 -19.46 11.20 -33.55
C GLU A 84 -19.01 12.59 -34.02
N SER A 85 -18.93 13.55 -33.10
CA SER A 85 -18.58 14.94 -33.39
C SER A 85 -17.60 15.49 -32.34
N PRO A 86 -16.27 15.37 -32.54
CA PRO A 86 -15.26 15.79 -31.55
C PRO A 86 -15.33 17.25 -31.10
N ASN A 87 -15.97 18.10 -31.90
CA ASN A 87 -16.19 19.52 -31.60
C ASN A 87 -17.40 19.77 -30.67
N VAL A 88 -18.23 18.77 -30.39
CA VAL A 88 -19.30 18.83 -29.39
C VAL A 88 -18.73 18.35 -28.06
N LYS A 89 -18.85 19.19 -27.04
CA LYS A 89 -18.30 18.95 -25.70
C LYS A 89 -19.40 18.89 -24.67
N ALA A 90 -19.23 18.05 -23.66
CA ALA A 90 -20.10 17.99 -22.49
C ALA A 90 -19.27 18.01 -21.21
N ARG A 91 -19.90 18.38 -20.10
CA ARG A 91 -19.37 18.19 -18.75
C ARG A 91 -19.98 16.93 -18.17
N ALA A 92 -19.15 16.03 -17.65
CA ALA A 92 -19.64 14.90 -16.88
C ALA A 92 -19.97 15.33 -15.45
N ILE A 93 -21.16 14.93 -14.98
CA ILE A 93 -21.72 15.26 -13.68
C ILE A 93 -22.19 13.94 -13.08
N VAL A 94 -21.81 13.68 -11.83
CA VAL A 94 -22.40 12.58 -11.06
C VAL A 94 -23.46 13.22 -10.17
N ASP A 95 -24.69 12.70 -10.21
CA ASP A 95 -25.75 13.14 -9.31
C ASP A 95 -25.68 12.45 -7.94
N ASP A 96 -26.61 12.82 -7.05
CA ASP A 96 -26.65 12.31 -5.67
C ASP A 96 -26.89 10.78 -5.60
N ASP A 97 -27.45 10.19 -6.67
CA ASP A 97 -27.67 8.74 -6.79
C ASP A 97 -26.44 8.01 -7.37
N GLY A 98 -25.35 8.72 -7.64
CA GLY A 98 -24.13 8.15 -8.22
C GLY A 98 -24.20 7.92 -9.73
N VAL A 99 -25.24 8.42 -10.41
CA VAL A 99 -25.44 8.24 -11.85
C VAL A 99 -24.63 9.27 -12.63
N LEU A 100 -23.79 8.79 -13.54
CA LEU A 100 -23.04 9.64 -14.45
C LEU A 100 -23.94 10.19 -15.55
N LYS A 101 -24.06 11.51 -15.61
CA LYS A 101 -24.80 12.29 -16.61
C LYS A 101 -23.84 13.21 -17.36
N PHE A 102 -24.19 13.52 -18.60
CA PHE A 102 -23.46 14.49 -19.42
C PHE A 102 -24.35 15.69 -19.67
N HIS A 103 -23.82 16.88 -19.37
CA HIS A 103 -24.48 18.15 -19.69
C HIS A 103 -23.74 18.83 -20.83
N LEU A 104 -24.43 19.02 -21.97
CA LEU A 104 -23.83 19.61 -23.17
C LEU A 104 -23.37 21.05 -22.91
N ILE A 105 -22.14 21.36 -23.33
CA ILE A 105 -21.64 22.73 -23.31
C ILE A 105 -22.14 23.43 -24.57
N PRO A 106 -22.87 24.56 -24.44
CA PRO A 106 -23.40 25.26 -25.60
C PRO A 106 -22.33 25.59 -26.64
N ARG A 107 -22.58 25.24 -27.89
CA ARG A 107 -21.73 25.55 -29.03
C ARG A 107 -22.51 26.36 -30.05
N VAL A 108 -21.87 27.39 -30.59
CA VAL A 108 -22.42 28.20 -31.67
C VAL A 108 -21.44 28.21 -32.84
N VAL A 109 -21.89 27.75 -34.00
CA VAL A 109 -21.13 27.75 -35.25
C VAL A 109 -21.77 28.76 -36.20
N VAL A 110 -20.93 29.61 -36.79
CA VAL A 110 -21.35 30.56 -37.83
C VAL A 110 -20.82 30.00 -39.14
N HIS A 111 -21.71 29.78 -40.09
CA HIS A 111 -21.38 29.38 -41.45
C HIS A 111 -21.38 30.63 -42.32
N GLU A 112 -20.36 30.78 -43.15
CA GLU A 112 -20.15 31.95 -44.01
C GLU A 112 -20.06 31.53 -45.47
N GLU A 113 -20.65 32.33 -46.36
CA GLU A 113 -20.47 32.22 -47.82
C GLU A 113 -19.99 33.57 -48.37
N GLY A 114 -18.93 33.56 -49.18
CA GLY A 114 -18.37 34.80 -49.73
C GLY A 114 -17.83 35.79 -48.70
N GLY A 115 -17.54 35.34 -47.47
CA GLY A 115 -17.10 36.18 -46.36
C GLY A 115 -18.22 36.86 -45.57
N ALA A 116 -19.49 36.52 -45.86
CA ALA A 116 -20.64 36.99 -45.10
C ALA A 116 -21.30 35.82 -44.34
N PRO A 117 -21.72 36.02 -43.08
CA PRO A 117 -22.43 35.01 -42.31
C PRO A 117 -23.82 34.75 -42.91
N THR A 118 -24.13 33.48 -43.18
CA THR A 118 -25.38 33.05 -43.81
C THR A 118 -26.23 32.15 -42.92
N LYS A 119 -25.61 31.40 -42.00
CA LYS A 119 -26.32 30.48 -41.09
C LYS A 119 -25.64 30.41 -39.73
N ILE A 120 -26.44 30.39 -38.66
CA ILE A 120 -25.96 30.12 -37.30
C ILE A 120 -26.54 28.78 -36.84
N GLU A 121 -25.68 27.91 -36.35
CA GLU A 121 -26.04 26.63 -35.75
C GLU A 121 -25.75 26.69 -34.25
N ILE A 122 -26.74 26.37 -33.43
CA ILE A 122 -26.64 26.37 -31.97
C ILE A 122 -26.91 24.95 -31.48
N VAL A 123 -25.93 24.39 -30.78
CA VAL A 123 -26.03 23.09 -30.10
C VAL A 123 -26.10 23.35 -28.61
N VAL A 124 -27.16 22.89 -27.96
CA VAL A 124 -27.39 23.03 -26.50
C VAL A 124 -27.89 21.72 -25.92
N ASP A 125 -27.79 21.60 -24.59
CA ASP A 125 -28.48 20.55 -23.86
C ASP A 125 -30.01 20.71 -23.98
N SER A 126 -30.74 19.59 -24.00
CA SER A 126 -32.21 19.58 -23.96
C SER A 126 -32.79 20.42 -22.80
N GLN A 127 -32.09 20.45 -21.65
CA GLN A 127 -32.50 21.23 -20.49
C GLN A 127 -32.31 22.75 -20.68
N ASP A 128 -31.50 23.14 -21.66
CA ASP A 128 -31.10 24.52 -21.93
C ASP A 128 -31.78 25.12 -23.17
N GLU A 129 -32.78 24.45 -23.75
CA GLU A 129 -33.51 24.95 -24.93
C GLU A 129 -34.06 26.37 -24.74
N THR A 130 -34.54 26.68 -23.54
CA THR A 130 -35.07 28.01 -23.20
C THR A 130 -34.02 29.12 -23.26
N LYS A 131 -32.73 28.77 -23.21
CA LYS A 131 -31.60 29.71 -23.24
C LYS A 131 -31.11 30.02 -24.65
N ILE A 132 -31.60 29.33 -25.69
CA ILE A 132 -31.14 29.49 -27.08
C ILE A 132 -31.22 30.95 -27.54
N GLY A 133 -32.33 31.63 -27.28
CA GLY A 133 -32.50 33.03 -27.69
C GLY A 133 -31.47 33.97 -27.03
N THR A 134 -31.16 33.75 -25.76
CA THR A 134 -30.13 34.50 -25.03
C THR A 134 -28.73 34.22 -25.58
N ILE A 135 -28.45 32.97 -25.94
CA ILE A 135 -27.16 32.55 -26.53
C ILE A 135 -26.98 33.19 -27.90
N LEU A 136 -28.02 33.15 -28.74
CA LEU A 136 -28.03 33.76 -30.07
C LEU A 136 -27.76 35.26 -29.99
N ARG A 137 -28.52 35.99 -29.17
CA ARG A 137 -28.38 37.45 -29.03
C ARG A 137 -26.96 37.86 -28.62
N LYS A 138 -26.42 37.20 -27.59
CA LYS A 138 -25.03 37.44 -27.13
C LYS A 138 -24.00 37.16 -28.23
N LYS A 139 -24.25 36.20 -29.13
CA LYS A 139 -23.34 35.90 -30.24
C LYS A 139 -23.45 36.95 -31.35
N LEU A 140 -24.66 37.37 -31.71
CA LEU A 140 -24.89 38.42 -32.71
C LEU A 140 -24.26 39.75 -32.29
N GLU A 141 -24.45 40.16 -31.02
CA GLU A 141 -23.81 41.36 -30.45
C GLU A 141 -22.28 41.32 -30.57
N ARG A 142 -21.65 40.17 -30.29
CA ARG A 142 -20.19 39.99 -30.40
C ARG A 142 -19.67 40.04 -31.83
N LEU A 143 -20.51 39.70 -32.80
CA LEU A 143 -20.17 39.72 -34.23
C LEU A 143 -20.56 41.04 -34.90
N GLY A 144 -21.24 41.94 -34.18
CA GLY A 144 -21.76 43.19 -34.73
C GLY A 144 -22.87 42.99 -35.78
N ILE A 145 -23.61 41.88 -35.70
CA ILE A 145 -24.68 41.54 -36.64
C ILE A 145 -26.02 42.01 -36.07
N ASP A 146 -26.81 42.71 -36.90
CA ASP A 146 -28.17 43.10 -36.54
C ASP A 146 -29.12 41.88 -36.54
N GLU A 147 -29.85 41.71 -35.44
CA GLU A 147 -30.87 40.66 -35.26
C GLU A 147 -32.05 40.81 -36.25
N SER A 148 -32.20 41.98 -36.88
CA SER A 148 -33.23 42.22 -37.89
C SER A 148 -32.97 41.53 -39.23
N GLN A 149 -31.76 41.00 -39.48
CA GLN A 149 -31.39 40.44 -40.77
C GLN A 149 -32.26 39.22 -41.17
N PRO A 150 -32.67 39.09 -42.45
CA PRO A 150 -33.63 38.07 -42.87
C PRO A 150 -33.20 36.62 -42.60
N TRP A 151 -31.90 36.33 -42.74
CA TRP A 151 -31.36 34.98 -42.52
C TRP A 151 -31.33 34.60 -41.03
N VAL A 152 -31.29 35.59 -40.13
CA VAL A 152 -31.39 35.39 -38.66
C VAL A 152 -32.80 34.97 -38.25
N LYS A 153 -33.83 35.40 -39.01
CA LYS A 153 -35.25 35.08 -38.79
C LYS A 153 -35.73 33.84 -39.55
N SER A 154 -34.82 33.08 -40.16
CA SER A 154 -35.15 31.91 -40.96
C SER A 154 -35.62 30.72 -40.11
N GLU A 155 -36.08 29.66 -40.80
CA GLU A 155 -36.75 28.49 -40.21
C GLU A 155 -35.83 27.74 -39.23
N LEU A 156 -36.33 27.50 -38.02
CA LEU A 156 -35.61 26.78 -36.97
C LEU A 156 -35.62 25.27 -37.27
N ALA A 157 -34.54 24.76 -37.86
CA ALA A 157 -34.33 23.32 -37.98
C ALA A 157 -33.79 22.75 -36.65
N ARG A 158 -34.52 21.77 -36.08
CA ARG A 158 -34.09 21.04 -34.87
C ARG A 158 -33.63 19.64 -35.25
N SER A 159 -32.48 19.24 -34.77
CA SER A 159 -32.00 17.85 -34.81
C SER A 159 -31.57 17.42 -33.42
N VAL A 160 -31.85 16.16 -33.09
CA VAL A 160 -31.33 15.52 -31.89
C VAL A 160 -29.98 14.93 -32.25
N LEU A 161 -28.95 15.29 -31.50
CA LEU A 161 -27.67 14.59 -31.56
C LEU A 161 -27.82 13.29 -30.78
N ASP A 162 -27.74 12.17 -31.49
CA ASP A 162 -27.59 10.85 -30.88
C ASP A 162 -26.10 10.52 -30.76
N GLY A 163 -25.76 9.56 -29.89
CA GLY A 163 -24.39 9.08 -29.73
C GLY A 163 -23.75 9.34 -28.37
N GLY A 164 -22.70 8.56 -28.09
CA GLY A 164 -22.02 8.55 -26.80
C GLY A 164 -20.93 9.61 -26.63
N PHE A 165 -20.58 9.90 -25.39
CA PHE A 165 -19.42 10.73 -25.03
C PHE A 165 -18.23 9.87 -24.65
N SER A 166 -17.04 10.31 -25.03
CA SER A 166 -15.78 9.72 -24.61
C SER A 166 -14.99 10.69 -23.73
N MET A 167 -14.25 10.13 -22.78
CA MET A 167 -13.34 10.87 -21.89
C MET A 167 -11.96 10.24 -21.96
N ARG A 168 -10.92 11.07 -21.92
CA ARG A 168 -9.54 10.62 -21.85
C ARG A 168 -8.90 11.11 -20.57
N TRP A 169 -8.43 10.18 -19.74
CA TRP A 169 -7.65 10.51 -18.56
C TRP A 169 -6.17 10.54 -18.89
N GLN A 170 -5.50 11.56 -18.38
CA GLN A 170 -4.04 11.59 -18.28
C GLN A 170 -3.68 11.11 -16.88
N ILE A 171 -3.03 9.96 -16.80
CA ILE A 171 -2.55 9.38 -15.55
C ILE A 171 -1.09 9.77 -15.39
N ASP A 172 -0.78 10.50 -14.34
CA ASP A 172 0.60 10.78 -13.98
C ASP A 172 1.25 9.52 -13.41
N THR A 173 2.51 9.27 -13.75
CA THR A 173 3.23 8.08 -13.29
C THR A 173 4.43 8.40 -12.40
N GLN A 174 4.61 9.68 -12.04
CA GLN A 174 5.86 10.17 -11.47
C GLN A 174 5.66 11.08 -10.26
N ALA A 175 4.82 12.11 -10.38
CA ALA A 175 4.63 13.11 -9.34
C ALA A 175 4.12 12.49 -8.04
N PHE A 176 3.18 11.55 -8.10
CA PHE A 176 2.62 10.91 -6.89
C PHE A 176 3.67 10.18 -6.04
N LYS A 177 4.80 9.75 -6.64
CA LYS A 177 5.85 9.02 -5.93
C LYS A 177 6.51 9.83 -4.83
N ILE A 178 6.49 11.17 -4.91
CA ILE A 178 7.06 12.02 -3.84
C ILE A 178 6.28 11.87 -2.54
N GLY A 179 4.95 11.70 -2.63
CA GLY A 179 4.10 11.43 -1.46
C GLY A 179 4.37 10.05 -0.86
N LEU A 180 4.61 9.04 -1.70
CA LEU A 180 5.00 7.70 -1.21
C LEU A 180 6.40 7.70 -0.56
N LEU A 181 7.34 8.49 -1.10
CA LEU A 181 8.66 8.70 -0.49
C LEU A 181 8.53 9.38 0.88
N LYS A 182 7.67 10.41 0.99
CA LYS A 182 7.36 11.08 2.26
C LYS A 182 6.89 10.07 3.31
N ILE A 183 5.85 9.29 2.99
CA ILE A 183 5.28 8.28 3.90
C ILE A 183 6.37 7.32 4.40
N ALA A 184 7.17 6.76 3.50
CA ALA A 184 8.23 5.82 3.86
C ALA A 184 9.33 6.48 4.72
N TYR A 185 9.73 7.70 4.37
CA TYR A 185 10.76 8.47 5.09
C TYR A 185 10.32 8.80 6.52
N GLU A 186 9.13 9.36 6.68
CA GLU A 186 8.59 9.76 7.97
C GLU A 186 8.38 8.56 8.89
N PHE A 187 7.86 7.45 8.35
CA PHE A 187 7.74 6.21 9.11
C PHE A 187 9.09 5.67 9.56
N ALA A 188 10.12 5.76 8.72
CA ALA A 188 11.47 5.31 9.06
C ALA A 188 12.16 6.19 10.09
N VAL A 189 12.04 7.51 9.97
CA VAL A 189 12.63 8.46 10.93
C VAL A 189 12.02 8.29 12.32
N ASP A 190 10.70 8.07 12.39
CA ASP A 190 10.05 7.86 13.68
C ASP A 190 10.28 6.45 14.26
N SER A 191 10.53 5.45 13.41
CA SER A 191 10.67 4.06 13.87
C SER A 191 12.11 3.62 14.10
N ILE A 192 13.10 4.33 13.55
CA ILE A 192 14.52 3.97 13.63
C ILE A 192 15.32 5.21 14.02
N GLU A 193 15.68 5.31 15.30
CA GLU A 193 16.36 6.49 15.88
C GLU A 193 17.63 6.88 15.11
N ALA A 194 18.45 5.90 14.73
CA ALA A 194 19.70 6.13 14.01
C ALA A 194 19.53 6.53 12.53
N TYR A 195 18.34 6.36 11.94
CA TYR A 195 18.13 6.59 10.51
C TYR A 195 18.21 8.08 10.13
N PHE A 196 17.73 8.97 11.01
CA PHE A 196 17.59 10.39 10.71
C PHE A 196 18.91 11.07 10.30
N GLU A 197 20.03 10.68 10.90
CA GLU A 197 21.35 11.29 10.65
C GLU A 197 22.10 10.65 9.48
N THR A 198 21.48 9.71 8.76
CA THR A 198 22.12 9.04 7.63
C THR A 198 22.20 9.94 6.39
N PRO A 199 23.22 9.77 5.51
CA PRO A 199 23.32 10.53 4.26
C PRO A 199 22.09 10.40 3.37
N ASP A 200 21.51 9.20 3.28
CA ASP A 200 20.31 8.93 2.48
C ASP A 200 19.09 9.67 3.05
N ALA A 201 18.90 9.65 4.38
CA ALA A 201 17.83 10.42 5.05
C ALA A 201 18.01 11.94 4.86
N ILE A 202 19.26 12.43 4.82
CA ILE A 202 19.55 13.84 4.52
C ILE A 202 19.13 14.18 3.10
N GLU A 203 19.52 13.34 2.13
CA GLU A 203 19.14 13.53 0.73
C GLU A 203 17.63 13.50 0.54
N ILE A 204 16.92 12.53 1.14
CA ILE A 204 15.45 12.42 1.04
C ILE A 204 14.77 13.66 1.63
N SER A 205 15.17 14.11 2.83
CA SER A 205 14.57 15.32 3.44
C SER A 205 14.73 16.57 2.55
N ARG A 206 15.87 16.68 1.84
CA ARG A 206 16.10 17.74 0.86
C ARG A 206 15.16 17.61 -0.35
N ILE A 207 15.02 16.40 -0.90
CA ILE A 207 14.12 16.13 -2.03
C ILE A 207 12.68 16.53 -1.69
N LEU A 208 12.19 16.15 -0.51
CA LEU A 208 10.85 16.51 -0.04
C LEU A 208 10.70 18.03 0.14
N ARG A 209 11.71 18.67 0.74
CA ARG A 209 11.72 20.13 0.95
C ARG A 209 11.75 20.92 -0.36
N GLU A 210 12.50 20.45 -1.35
CA GLU A 210 12.70 21.14 -2.64
C GLU A 210 11.70 20.70 -3.71
N VAL A 211 10.92 19.67 -3.44
CA VAL A 211 9.92 19.08 -4.36
C VAL A 211 10.56 18.60 -5.67
N ASP A 212 11.66 17.84 -5.55
CA ASP A 212 12.42 17.33 -6.70
C ASP A 212 11.85 16.00 -7.20
N TYR A 213 10.79 16.07 -8.02
CA TYR A 213 10.14 14.90 -8.63
C TYR A 213 11.09 14.01 -9.44
N LYS A 214 12.17 14.56 -10.02
CA LYS A 214 13.08 13.78 -10.86
C LYS A 214 13.93 12.84 -10.01
N THR A 215 14.45 13.35 -8.90
CA THR A 215 15.37 12.60 -8.04
C THR A 215 14.65 11.54 -7.21
N VAL A 216 13.33 11.68 -6.96
CA VAL A 216 12.49 10.68 -6.27
C VAL A 216 12.65 9.26 -6.83
N ASN A 217 12.76 9.13 -8.15
CA ASN A 217 12.89 7.82 -8.82
C ASN A 217 14.16 7.04 -8.45
N ARG A 218 15.17 7.69 -7.85
CA ARG A 218 16.35 7.00 -7.32
C ARG A 218 16.05 6.19 -6.06
N PHE A 219 15.02 6.59 -5.32
CA PHE A 219 14.60 5.96 -4.06
C PHE A 219 13.39 5.06 -4.26
N VAL A 220 12.42 5.49 -5.06
CA VAL A 220 11.19 4.75 -5.35
C VAL A 220 11.41 3.81 -6.54
N THR A 221 12.11 2.70 -6.29
CA THR A 221 12.66 1.82 -7.34
C THR A 221 12.00 0.45 -7.44
N VAL A 222 11.29 0.02 -6.39
CA VAL A 222 10.64 -1.30 -6.38
C VAL A 222 9.19 -1.15 -6.76
N GLY A 223 8.92 -1.55 -8.00
CA GLY A 223 7.62 -1.44 -8.64
C GLY A 223 7.32 -0.05 -9.21
N SER A 224 6.24 0.05 -9.98
CA SER A 224 5.78 1.31 -10.60
C SER A 224 4.99 2.22 -9.66
N GLY A 225 4.65 1.73 -8.46
CA GLY A 225 3.67 2.36 -7.57
C GLY A 225 2.26 1.80 -7.71
N LEU A 226 2.01 0.89 -8.66
CA LEU A 226 0.71 0.27 -8.95
C LEU A 226 0.75 -1.26 -8.88
N GLN A 227 1.85 -1.83 -8.37
CA GLN A 227 2.13 -3.26 -8.39
C GLN A 227 1.89 -3.86 -7.00
N PRO A 228 0.76 -4.57 -6.78
CA PRO A 228 0.44 -5.15 -5.48
C PRO A 228 1.43 -6.23 -5.05
N GLU A 229 2.18 -6.82 -6.01
CA GLU A 229 3.13 -7.91 -5.79
C GLU A 229 4.27 -7.53 -4.83
N VAL A 230 4.53 -6.23 -4.64
CA VAL A 230 5.50 -5.74 -3.64
C VAL A 230 5.15 -6.23 -2.23
N PHE A 231 3.87 -6.46 -1.94
CA PHE A 231 3.40 -6.94 -0.63
C PHE A 231 3.09 -8.45 -0.58
N GLU A 232 3.28 -9.17 -1.69
CA GLU A 232 3.08 -10.62 -1.75
C GLU A 232 3.84 -11.39 -0.65
N PRO A 233 5.09 -11.03 -0.28
CA PRO A 233 5.80 -11.69 0.82
C PRO A 233 5.12 -11.58 2.19
N PHE A 234 4.18 -10.65 2.37
CA PHE A 234 3.51 -10.39 3.65
C PHE A 234 2.06 -10.87 3.68
N LYS A 235 1.52 -11.42 2.57
CA LYS A 235 0.10 -11.80 2.43
C LYS A 235 -0.40 -12.81 3.44
N ASP A 236 0.51 -13.57 4.05
CA ASP A 236 0.19 -14.59 5.03
C ASP A 236 -0.05 -14.00 6.42
N TYR A 237 0.44 -12.79 6.65
CA TYR A 237 0.29 -12.08 7.91
C TYR A 237 -0.66 -10.90 7.79
N LEU A 238 -0.66 -10.21 6.65
CA LEU A 238 -1.44 -8.98 6.43
C LEU A 238 -2.68 -9.26 5.58
N ASP A 239 -3.82 -8.70 5.99
CA ASP A 239 -5.04 -8.72 5.20
C ASP A 239 -4.99 -7.63 4.11
N LEU A 240 -4.35 -7.96 2.99
CA LEU A 240 -4.07 -7.02 1.91
C LEU A 240 -5.34 -6.48 1.20
N ASP A 241 -6.49 -7.12 1.40
CA ASP A 241 -7.78 -6.76 0.81
C ASP A 241 -8.63 -5.87 1.73
N SER A 242 -8.37 -5.91 3.04
CA SER A 242 -9.04 -5.03 4.00
C SER A 242 -8.77 -3.54 3.77
N LYS A 243 -9.67 -2.69 4.29
CA LYS A 243 -9.56 -1.21 4.27
C LYS A 243 -8.46 -0.70 5.22
N LYS A 244 -7.23 -1.12 4.96
CA LYS A 244 -6.04 -0.79 5.75
C LYS A 244 -4.89 -0.35 4.86
N HIS A 245 -4.10 0.60 5.34
CA HIS A 245 -2.80 0.89 4.76
C HIS A 245 -1.72 0.16 5.55
N TYR A 246 -0.71 -0.32 4.83
CA TYR A 246 0.41 -1.04 5.42
C TYR A 246 1.71 -0.35 5.08
N LEU A 247 2.50 -0.12 6.12
CA LEU A 247 3.87 0.39 6.05
C LEU A 247 4.79 -0.71 6.56
N VAL A 248 5.90 -1.00 5.87
CA VAL A 248 6.85 -2.03 6.32
C VAL A 248 8.27 -1.51 6.20
N LEU A 249 9.05 -1.60 7.27
CA LEU A 249 10.49 -1.36 7.26
C LEU A 249 11.21 -2.70 7.38
N ILE A 250 12.09 -2.98 6.42
CA ILE A 250 12.83 -4.24 6.37
C ILE A 250 14.24 -4.01 5.79
N ASN A 251 15.22 -4.72 6.34
CA ASN A 251 16.51 -4.85 5.70
C ASN A 251 16.41 -5.85 4.54
N SER A 252 16.60 -5.38 3.31
CA SER A 252 16.69 -6.25 2.13
C SER A 252 18.14 -6.28 1.64
N GLY A 253 18.79 -7.44 1.75
CA GLY A 253 20.22 -7.54 1.43
C GLY A 253 21.04 -6.58 2.29
N THR A 254 21.69 -5.58 1.69
CA THR A 254 22.53 -4.59 2.39
C THR A 254 21.83 -3.27 2.68
N TYR A 255 20.59 -3.08 2.26
CA TYR A 255 19.91 -1.78 2.26
C TYR A 255 18.63 -1.80 3.10
N LEU A 256 18.23 -0.63 3.61
CA LEU A 256 16.94 -0.44 4.28
C LEU A 256 15.86 -0.14 3.23
N MET A 257 14.77 -0.89 3.28
CA MET A 257 13.60 -0.69 2.43
C MET A 257 12.40 -0.28 3.27
N GLY A 258 11.64 0.70 2.78
CA GLY A 258 10.31 1.05 3.26
C GLY A 258 9.26 0.69 2.22
N CYS A 259 8.39 -0.26 2.49
CA CYS A 259 7.26 -0.61 1.64
C CYS A 259 6.03 0.18 2.08
N VAL A 260 5.29 0.74 1.12
CA VAL A 260 4.06 1.50 1.34
C VAL A 260 2.96 0.89 0.49
N LYS A 261 1.89 0.44 1.12
CA LYS A 261 0.64 0.01 0.48
C LYS A 261 -0.51 0.86 1.00
N LEU A 262 -1.10 1.64 0.10
CA LEU A 262 -2.35 2.35 0.32
C LEU A 262 -3.49 1.50 -0.24
N HIS A 263 -4.55 1.32 0.56
CA HIS A 263 -5.71 0.49 0.25
C HIS A 263 -6.34 0.96 -1.07
N GLY A 264 -6.65 0.01 -1.96
CA GLY A 264 -7.29 0.30 -3.25
C GLY A 264 -6.51 1.24 -4.19
N LEU A 265 -5.25 1.57 -3.87
CA LEU A 265 -4.50 2.63 -4.52
C LEU A 265 -3.08 2.20 -4.90
N PHE A 266 -2.10 2.72 -4.18
CA PHE A 266 -0.70 2.67 -4.56
C PHE A 266 0.06 1.66 -3.72
N CYS A 267 1.01 0.98 -4.35
CA CYS A 267 1.85 -0.02 -3.71
C CYS A 267 3.28 0.09 -4.25
N VAL A 268 4.24 0.36 -3.37
CA VAL A 268 5.64 0.60 -3.77
C VAL A 268 6.64 0.19 -2.69
N GLY A 269 7.85 -0.18 -3.11
CA GLY A 269 9.00 -0.27 -2.23
C GLY A 269 9.97 0.88 -2.47
N VAL A 270 10.41 1.50 -1.37
CA VAL A 270 11.31 2.65 -1.34
C VAL A 270 12.64 2.21 -0.73
N LYS A 271 13.73 2.37 -1.46
CA LYS A 271 15.08 2.14 -0.95
C LYS A 271 15.52 3.34 -0.10
N LEU A 272 15.28 3.27 1.20
CA LEU A 272 15.47 4.37 2.16
C LEU A 272 16.93 4.61 2.56
N SER A 273 17.77 3.57 2.53
CA SER A 273 19.22 3.72 2.70
C SER A 273 19.98 2.62 1.99
N SER A 274 21.19 2.93 1.54
CA SER A 274 22.16 1.95 1.02
C SER A 274 22.74 0.99 2.08
N LYS A 275 22.46 1.23 3.36
CA LYS A 275 22.93 0.44 4.51
C LYS A 275 21.75 -0.16 5.29
N ARG A 276 22.04 -1.19 6.08
CA ARG A 276 21.12 -1.72 7.11
C ARG A 276 21.07 -0.79 8.30
N HIS A 277 19.90 -0.65 8.91
CA HIS A 277 19.69 0.15 10.12
C HIS A 277 18.86 -0.56 11.19
N MET A 278 18.59 -1.84 10.99
CA MET A 278 17.83 -2.71 11.88
C MET A 278 18.62 -4.00 12.12
N ASP A 279 18.29 -4.74 13.16
CA ASP A 279 18.95 -6.01 13.46
C ASP A 279 18.57 -7.09 12.43
N LYS A 280 19.32 -8.20 12.42
CA LYS A 280 19.06 -9.31 11.49
C LYS A 280 17.71 -9.94 11.82
N GLY A 281 16.81 -9.99 10.83
CA GLY A 281 15.48 -10.58 10.97
C GLY A 281 14.45 -9.63 11.59
N GLU A 282 14.85 -8.41 11.94
CA GLU A 282 13.94 -7.39 12.42
C GLU A 282 13.13 -6.81 11.24
N VAL A 283 11.82 -6.68 11.46
CA VAL A 283 10.87 -6.05 10.53
C VAL A 283 9.88 -5.25 11.38
N ILE A 284 9.60 -4.02 10.98
CA ILE A 284 8.62 -3.15 11.64
C ILE A 284 7.45 -2.94 10.67
N PHE A 285 6.25 -3.23 11.16
CA PHE A 285 4.99 -3.08 10.44
C PHE A 285 4.22 -1.91 11.04
N GLY A 286 3.70 -1.02 10.19
CA GLY A 286 2.73 0.00 10.53
C GLY A 286 1.38 -0.36 9.90
N ILE A 287 0.35 -0.50 10.73
CA ILE A 287 -1.00 -0.87 10.28
C ILE A 287 -1.91 0.32 10.55
N ASN A 288 -2.34 0.97 9.47
CA ASN A 288 -3.28 2.07 9.50
C ASN A 288 -4.69 1.54 9.16
N ASP A 289 -5.52 1.37 10.18
CA ASP A 289 -6.89 0.89 10.01
C ASP A 289 -7.85 2.05 9.76
N ILE A 290 -8.36 2.13 8.53
CA ILE A 290 -9.23 3.23 8.10
C ILE A 290 -10.60 3.12 8.78
N ALA A 291 -11.13 1.89 8.90
CA ALA A 291 -12.44 1.65 9.46
C ALA A 291 -12.47 1.94 10.97
N ASN A 292 -11.41 1.55 11.68
CA ASN A 292 -11.27 1.77 13.12
C ASN A 292 -10.57 3.08 13.48
N GLN A 293 -10.22 3.92 12.49
CA GLN A 293 -9.58 5.22 12.67
C GLN A 293 -8.34 5.17 13.58
N SER A 294 -7.48 4.19 13.37
CA SER A 294 -6.36 3.92 14.27
C SER A 294 -5.10 3.53 13.53
N PHE A 295 -3.96 3.71 14.21
CA PHE A 295 -2.68 3.23 13.75
C PHE A 295 -1.97 2.47 14.87
N ARG A 296 -1.29 1.39 14.51
CA ARG A 296 -0.42 0.66 15.42
C ARG A 296 0.85 0.16 14.73
N LYS A 297 1.92 0.04 15.49
CA LYS A 297 3.17 -0.58 15.06
C LYS A 297 3.29 -1.97 15.66
N LEU A 298 3.79 -2.92 14.88
CA LEU A 298 4.14 -4.27 15.33
C LEU A 298 5.52 -4.63 14.80
N ASN A 299 6.32 -5.35 15.58
CA ASN A 299 7.46 -6.08 15.04
C ASN A 299 7.02 -7.46 14.50
N LEU A 300 7.92 -8.15 13.79
CA LEU A 300 7.63 -9.48 13.23
C LEU A 300 7.15 -10.49 14.29
N ARG A 301 7.73 -10.46 15.49
CA ARG A 301 7.37 -11.40 16.57
C ARG A 301 5.95 -11.14 17.06
N GLU A 302 5.58 -9.89 17.27
CA GLU A 302 4.22 -9.47 17.66
C GLU A 302 3.20 -9.81 16.58
N LEU A 303 3.52 -9.53 15.32
CA LEU A 303 2.66 -9.87 14.19
C LEU A 303 2.42 -11.38 14.10
N VAL A 304 3.48 -12.19 14.18
CA VAL A 304 3.37 -13.65 14.17
C VAL A 304 2.55 -14.16 15.36
N ALA A 305 2.69 -13.56 16.55
CA ALA A 305 1.91 -13.94 17.72
C ALA A 305 0.41 -13.61 17.57
N GLU A 306 0.06 -12.57 16.80
CA GLU A 306 -1.35 -12.24 16.51
C GLU A 306 -1.96 -13.08 15.38
N CYS A 307 -1.14 -13.55 14.44
CA CYS A 307 -1.60 -14.30 13.27
C CYS A 307 -1.60 -15.82 13.50
N MET A 308 -0.76 -16.33 14.41
CA MET A 308 -0.49 -17.76 14.55
C MET A 308 -0.81 -18.27 15.95
N GLY A 309 -1.34 -19.49 16.01
CA GLY A 309 -1.59 -20.24 17.24
C GLY A 309 -0.32 -20.67 17.96
N PRO A 310 -0.47 -21.44 19.05
CA PRO A 310 0.66 -21.99 19.80
C PRO A 310 1.55 -22.85 18.89
N VAL A 311 2.84 -22.89 19.21
CA VAL A 311 3.81 -23.73 18.52
C VAL A 311 3.64 -25.17 19.01
N HIS A 312 3.38 -26.08 18.08
CA HIS A 312 3.46 -27.51 18.31
C HIS A 312 4.73 -28.03 17.65
N SER A 313 5.54 -28.81 18.37
CA SER A 313 6.75 -29.40 17.82
C SER A 313 6.78 -30.90 18.06
N ARG A 314 7.31 -31.64 17.07
CA ARG A 314 7.51 -33.08 17.14
C ARG A 314 8.88 -33.44 16.59
N LEU A 315 9.63 -34.26 17.32
CA LEU A 315 10.91 -34.77 16.85
C LEU A 315 10.67 -35.90 15.82
N GLY A 316 11.43 -35.86 14.73
CA GLY A 316 11.56 -36.95 13.77
C GLY A 316 12.64 -37.91 14.24
N TYR A 317 12.34 -39.21 14.24
CA TYR A 317 13.22 -40.26 14.76
C TYR A 317 13.75 -41.15 13.64
N PHE A 318 14.98 -41.61 13.79
CA PHE A 318 15.59 -42.58 12.88
C PHE A 318 15.77 -43.93 13.57
N PHE A 319 15.41 -44.99 12.84
CA PHE A 319 15.61 -46.38 13.23
C PHE A 319 16.28 -47.11 12.08
N ALA A 320 17.31 -47.91 12.38
CA ALA A 320 18.06 -48.61 11.34
C ALA A 320 17.29 -49.84 10.82
N THR A 321 16.41 -50.42 11.64
CA THR A 321 15.64 -51.63 11.31
C THR A 321 14.20 -51.57 11.84
N ASP A 322 13.31 -52.36 11.25
CA ASP A 322 11.92 -52.50 11.72
C ASP A 322 11.81 -53.10 13.13
N GLU A 323 12.77 -53.95 13.50
CA GLU A 323 12.83 -54.56 14.84
C GLU A 323 13.13 -53.52 15.93
N GLU A 324 13.95 -52.52 15.61
CA GLU A 324 14.21 -51.36 16.47
C GLU A 324 13.01 -50.38 16.48
N ALA A 325 12.43 -50.12 15.30
CA ALA A 325 11.39 -49.13 15.11
C ALA A 325 10.09 -49.48 15.85
N ARG A 326 9.64 -50.74 15.83
CA ARG A 326 8.35 -51.15 16.45
C ARG A 326 8.24 -50.83 17.94
N PRO A 327 9.15 -51.31 18.82
CA PRO A 327 9.07 -51.02 20.25
C PRO A 327 9.29 -49.54 20.55
N ALA A 328 10.19 -48.88 19.82
CA ALA A 328 10.46 -47.45 19.98
C ALA A 328 9.23 -46.60 19.59
N ALA A 329 8.57 -46.90 18.47
CA ALA A 329 7.36 -46.22 18.03
C ALA A 329 6.20 -46.44 19.00
N ALA A 330 6.07 -47.64 19.59
CA ALA A 330 5.06 -47.90 20.62
C ALA A 330 5.30 -47.06 21.89
N GLU A 331 6.56 -46.85 22.27
CA GLU A 331 6.91 -45.94 23.38
C GLU A 331 6.68 -44.48 23.01
N ILE A 332 7.26 -44.00 21.90
CA ILE A 332 7.25 -42.57 21.52
C ILE A 332 5.84 -42.05 21.28
N ASN A 333 4.94 -42.89 20.74
CA ASN A 333 3.55 -42.51 20.50
C ASN A 333 2.62 -42.75 21.70
N ALA A 334 3.14 -43.23 22.84
CA ALA A 334 2.31 -43.45 24.02
C ALA A 334 1.84 -42.12 24.65
N PRO A 335 0.56 -42.01 25.09
CA PRO A 335 0.07 -40.83 25.80
C PRO A 335 0.85 -40.61 27.10
N GLY A 336 1.77 -39.63 27.09
CA GLY A 336 2.64 -39.32 28.23
C GLY A 336 4.13 -39.60 28.02
N TYR A 337 4.55 -40.03 26.82
CA TYR A 337 5.98 -40.07 26.48
C TYR A 337 6.64 -38.70 26.69
N ARG A 338 7.81 -38.71 27.33
CA ARG A 338 8.67 -37.54 27.52
C ARG A 338 10.13 -37.93 27.34
N TYR A 339 10.89 -36.99 26.82
CA TYR A 339 12.35 -37.04 26.80
C TYR A 339 12.92 -36.09 27.85
N ALA A 340 14.14 -36.36 28.30
CA ALA A 340 14.85 -35.51 29.23
C ALA A 340 14.93 -34.08 28.68
N SER A 341 14.46 -33.12 29.47
CA SER A 341 14.41 -31.71 29.09
C SER A 341 15.01 -30.80 30.16
N ASP A 342 15.34 -29.58 29.79
CA ASP A 342 15.76 -28.55 30.72
C ASP A 342 14.58 -27.92 31.50
N SER A 343 14.85 -26.87 32.27
CA SER A 343 13.83 -26.15 33.04
C SER A 343 12.77 -25.44 32.18
N ASN A 344 13.09 -25.16 30.91
CA ASN A 344 12.19 -24.54 29.93
C ASN A 344 11.41 -25.60 29.11
N ARG A 345 11.63 -26.89 29.39
CA ARG A 345 11.11 -28.04 28.64
C ARG A 345 11.71 -28.20 27.24
N ASP A 346 12.87 -27.61 26.98
CA ASP A 346 13.61 -27.84 25.75
C ASP A 346 14.35 -29.20 25.83
N PRO A 347 14.43 -29.98 24.74
CA PRO A 347 15.09 -31.28 24.76
C PRO A 347 16.57 -31.16 25.11
N LEU A 348 17.03 -31.97 26.07
CA LEU A 348 18.45 -32.20 26.28
C LEU A 348 18.96 -33.17 25.23
N LEU A 349 20.05 -32.80 24.56
CA LEU A 349 20.68 -33.61 23.52
C LEU A 349 21.79 -34.49 24.09
N PHE A 350 21.97 -35.65 23.48
CA PHE A 350 22.96 -36.65 23.86
C PHE A 350 23.70 -37.17 22.63
N GLN A 351 24.93 -37.64 22.84
CA GLN A 351 25.69 -38.43 21.89
C GLN A 351 25.23 -39.88 21.91
N GLY A 352 25.59 -40.68 20.89
CA GLY A 352 25.20 -42.08 20.79
C GLY A 352 25.66 -42.98 21.94
N ASP A 353 26.69 -42.56 22.68
CA ASP A 353 27.17 -43.23 23.90
C ASP A 353 26.46 -42.77 25.19
N GLY A 354 25.51 -41.85 25.09
CA GLY A 354 24.72 -41.33 26.21
C GLY A 354 25.34 -40.17 26.98
N ARG A 355 26.51 -39.65 26.58
CA ARG A 355 27.06 -38.41 27.14
C ARG A 355 26.23 -37.20 26.67
N PRO A 356 26.05 -36.16 27.52
CA PRO A 356 25.37 -34.93 27.09
C PRO A 356 26.09 -34.28 25.90
N ASP A 357 25.31 -33.86 24.91
CA ASP A 357 25.80 -33.02 23.82
C ASP A 357 25.76 -31.54 24.26
N PRO A 358 26.83 -30.77 24.08
CA PRO A 358 26.85 -29.36 24.48
C PRO A 358 25.97 -28.46 23.62
N ARG A 359 25.50 -28.93 22.46
CA ARG A 359 24.65 -28.17 21.53
C ARG A 359 23.19 -28.24 21.95
N THR A 360 22.46 -27.17 21.67
CA THR A 360 21.01 -27.11 21.86
C THR A 360 20.26 -27.58 20.61
N LEU A 361 18.96 -27.89 20.73
CA LEU A 361 18.13 -28.17 19.56
C LEU A 361 18.16 -27.01 18.56
N SER A 362 18.19 -25.76 19.05
CA SER A 362 18.27 -24.57 18.19
C SER A 362 19.57 -24.54 17.36
N ASP A 363 20.69 -24.99 17.91
CA ASP A 363 21.98 -25.08 17.18
C ASP A 363 21.97 -26.14 16.08
N ILE A 364 21.22 -27.23 16.28
CA ILE A 364 21.01 -28.27 15.27
C ILE A 364 20.06 -27.76 14.19
N VAL A 365 18.92 -27.20 14.58
CA VAL A 365 17.89 -26.65 13.67
C VAL A 365 18.48 -25.56 12.77
N ALA A 366 19.32 -24.67 13.30
CA ALA A 366 19.97 -23.61 12.53
C ALA A 366 20.88 -24.11 11.38
N ARG A 367 21.31 -25.38 11.42
CA ARG A 367 22.12 -26.02 10.38
C ARG A 367 21.33 -26.99 9.51
N GLY A 368 20.08 -27.28 9.88
CA GLY A 368 19.20 -28.18 9.16
C GLY A 368 18.64 -27.59 7.86
N ARG A 369 18.03 -28.45 7.05
CA ARG A 369 17.29 -28.07 5.83
C ARG A 369 15.81 -27.98 6.15
N ALA A 370 15.23 -26.79 5.99
CA ALA A 370 13.82 -26.55 6.23
C ALA A 370 13.00 -26.68 4.94
N ALA A 371 11.81 -27.27 5.06
CA ALA A 371 10.77 -27.28 4.05
C ALA A 371 9.44 -26.84 4.69
N ASP A 372 8.78 -25.88 4.07
CA ASP A 372 7.50 -25.35 4.52
C ASP A 372 6.35 -25.93 3.71
N SER A 373 5.25 -26.27 4.38
CA SER A 373 4.01 -26.74 3.77
C SER A 373 2.80 -26.15 4.46
N ARG A 374 1.65 -26.19 3.76
CA ARG A 374 0.37 -25.69 4.26
C ARG A 374 -0.72 -26.69 3.98
N GLU A 375 -1.48 -27.00 5.02
CA GLU A 375 -2.60 -27.94 4.95
C GLU A 375 -3.67 -27.50 5.95
N ASP A 376 -4.92 -27.35 5.51
CA ASP A 376 -6.09 -27.09 6.35
C ASP A 376 -5.94 -25.93 7.39
N GLY A 377 -5.29 -24.84 6.99
CA GLY A 377 -5.07 -23.68 7.87
C GLY A 377 -3.87 -23.83 8.81
N TRP A 378 -3.07 -24.90 8.68
CA TRP A 378 -1.83 -25.10 9.41
C TRP A 378 -0.62 -24.72 8.57
N PHE A 379 0.35 -24.10 9.22
CA PHE A 379 1.70 -23.88 8.70
C PHE A 379 2.63 -24.90 9.34
N ASN A 380 3.22 -25.76 8.52
CA ASN A 380 4.11 -26.84 8.95
C ASN A 380 5.50 -26.61 8.36
N THR A 381 6.49 -26.46 9.23
CA THR A 381 7.91 -26.43 8.86
C THR A 381 8.55 -27.73 9.30
N GLN A 382 9.01 -28.54 8.35
CA GLN A 382 9.86 -29.68 8.63
C GLN A 382 11.31 -29.29 8.46
N VAL A 383 12.11 -29.48 9.51
CA VAL A 383 13.55 -29.26 9.48
C VAL A 383 14.24 -30.62 9.58
N GLU A 384 14.86 -31.06 8.50
CA GLU A 384 15.75 -32.22 8.50
C GLU A 384 17.14 -31.79 8.99
N PHE A 385 17.69 -32.53 9.95
CA PHE A 385 19.02 -32.25 10.48
C PHE A 385 20.13 -32.65 9.51
N ASP A 386 21.30 -32.04 9.65
CA ASP A 386 22.47 -32.50 8.91
C ASP A 386 22.76 -33.96 9.29
N PRO A 387 22.94 -34.89 8.32
CA PRO A 387 23.25 -36.28 8.61
C PRO A 387 24.47 -36.47 9.53
N ALA A 388 25.41 -35.51 9.54
CA ALA A 388 26.60 -35.51 10.39
C ALA A 388 26.33 -35.14 11.85
N ASP A 389 25.15 -34.57 12.19
CA ASP A 389 24.90 -34.05 13.53
C ASP A 389 24.60 -35.11 14.58
N GLU A 390 24.43 -36.37 14.19
CA GLU A 390 24.26 -37.59 15.02
C GLU A 390 23.90 -37.33 16.50
N VAL A 391 22.70 -36.80 16.71
CA VAL A 391 22.18 -36.40 18.03
C VAL A 391 21.02 -37.28 18.47
N PHE A 392 20.89 -37.45 19.78
CA PHE A 392 19.91 -38.32 20.42
C PHE A 392 19.15 -37.57 21.51
N VAL A 393 17.92 -38.01 21.77
CA VAL A 393 17.18 -37.68 22.98
C VAL A 393 17.03 -38.90 23.85
N ARG A 394 16.96 -38.71 25.17
CA ARG A 394 16.81 -39.80 26.13
C ARG A 394 15.39 -39.86 26.69
N SER A 395 14.74 -41.01 26.62
CA SER A 395 13.44 -41.25 27.28
C SER A 395 13.56 -41.05 28.79
N GLU A 396 12.65 -40.28 29.40
CA GLU A 396 12.61 -40.12 30.86
C GLU A 396 12.17 -41.42 31.55
N ARG A 397 11.36 -42.23 30.87
CA ARG A 397 10.75 -43.43 31.43
C ARG A 397 11.67 -44.65 31.35
N THR A 398 12.26 -44.88 30.19
CA THR A 398 13.06 -46.09 29.93
C THR A 398 14.56 -45.83 29.94
N GLY A 399 14.98 -44.56 29.84
CA GLY A 399 16.39 -44.21 29.68
C GLY A 399 16.96 -44.53 28.30
N CYS A 400 16.16 -45.07 27.38
CA CYS A 400 16.57 -45.37 26.02
C CYS A 400 16.97 -44.10 25.26
N LEU A 401 18.01 -44.21 24.44
CA LEU A 401 18.45 -43.16 23.53
C LEU A 401 17.79 -43.35 22.16
N TYR A 402 17.19 -42.28 21.64
CA TYR A 402 16.55 -42.27 20.34
C TYR A 402 17.22 -41.24 19.46
N ARG A 403 17.74 -41.68 18.30
CA ARG A 403 18.34 -40.78 17.33
C ARG A 403 17.26 -39.90 16.73
N ILE A 404 17.52 -38.59 16.71
CA ILE A 404 16.65 -37.63 16.06
C ILE A 404 17.28 -37.18 14.74
N VAL A 405 16.43 -37.03 13.72
CA VAL A 405 16.85 -36.63 12.36
C VAL A 405 16.11 -35.40 11.85
N GLY A 406 15.19 -34.88 12.65
CA GLY A 406 14.53 -33.63 12.32
C GLY A 406 13.58 -33.16 13.40
N VAL A 407 12.97 -32.02 13.15
CA VAL A 407 11.84 -31.51 13.92
C VAL A 407 10.77 -31.01 12.95
N GLU A 408 9.53 -31.37 13.24
CA GLU A 408 8.35 -30.79 12.63
C GLU A 408 7.81 -29.72 13.57
N ILE A 409 7.57 -28.53 13.05
CA ILE A 409 7.02 -27.38 13.76
C ILE A 409 5.71 -27.01 13.07
N SER A 410 4.60 -27.11 13.80
CA SER A 410 3.26 -26.85 13.30
C SER A 410 2.62 -25.71 14.06
N ARG A 411 1.97 -24.80 13.33
CA ARG A 411 1.18 -23.70 13.91
C ARG A 411 -0.11 -23.52 13.13
N GLU A 412 -1.21 -23.35 13.85
CA GLU A 412 -2.47 -22.95 13.25
C GLU A 412 -2.41 -21.48 12.81
N HIS A 413 -2.91 -21.18 11.61
CA HIS A 413 -3.12 -19.81 11.13
C HIS A 413 -4.48 -19.32 11.64
N LEU A 414 -4.46 -18.37 12.56
CA LEU A 414 -5.68 -17.90 13.23
C LEU A 414 -6.38 -16.80 12.43
N ARG A 415 -5.60 -15.85 11.93
CA ARG A 415 -6.10 -14.69 11.18
C ARG A 415 -4.98 -13.96 10.44
N ARG A 416 -5.38 -13.08 9.53
CA ARG A 416 -4.53 -12.01 9.00
C ARG A 416 -4.85 -10.70 9.72
N VAL A 417 -3.84 -9.87 9.89
CA VAL A 417 -3.92 -8.59 10.60
C VAL A 417 -4.17 -7.45 9.64
#